data_AF-X0W3V9-F1
#
_entry.id   AF-X0W3V9-F1
#
_cell.length_a   1.000
_cell.length_b   1.000
_cell.length_c   1.000
_cell.angle_alpha   90.00
_cell.angle_beta   90.00
_cell.angle_gamma   90.00
#
_symmetry.space_group_name_H-M   'P 1'
#
loop_
_entity.id
_entity.type
_entity.pdbx_description
1 polymer ?
#
loop_
_entity_poly.entity_id
_entity_poly.type
_entity_poly.pdbx_seq_one_letter_code
_entity_poly.pdbx_strand_id
1 'polypeptide(L)'
;DAPGANHNVDGWSYEPGTNSLWDPLGVFHSNSCTFSFMDGHAAVKKWTDKRTVIFFTSRSQAASMGFGKKTPFNPPNEDLVWLDAHYPGNQHVAQ
;
A
#
# COMPACT_ATOMS: atom_id res chain seq x y z
N ASP A 1 7.98 14.57 9.97
CA ASP A 1 7.48 13.29 10.51
C ASP A 1 7.30 13.44 12.01
N ALA A 2 6.04 13.62 12.46
CA ALA A 2 5.70 13.93 13.84
C ALA A 2 4.83 12.81 14.45
N PRO A 3 4.98 12.51 15.74
CA PRO A 3 4.08 11.59 16.42
C PRO A 3 2.68 12.24 16.51
N GLY A 4 1.66 11.54 15.98
CA GLY A 4 0.28 11.73 16.43
C GLY A 4 -0.73 12.47 15.53
N ALA A 5 -0.47 12.76 14.25
CA ALA A 5 -1.47 13.48 13.44
C ALA A 5 -2.04 12.76 12.21
N ASN A 6 -1.33 11.84 11.53
CA ASN A 6 -1.72 11.54 10.13
C ASN A 6 -1.70 10.07 9.66
N HIS A 7 -1.39 9.07 10.49
CA HIS A 7 -0.95 7.77 9.93
C HIS A 7 -1.52 6.47 10.53
N ASN A 8 -2.57 6.54 11.34
CA ASN A 8 -3.35 5.36 11.74
C ASN A 8 -4.63 5.88 12.42
N VAL A 9 -5.76 5.90 11.71
CA VAL A 9 -7.08 6.16 12.32
C VAL A 9 -7.70 4.86 12.82
N ASP A 10 -6.87 4.01 13.44
CA ASP A 10 -7.14 2.60 13.70
C ASP A 10 -7.47 1.78 12.43
N GLY A 11 -6.93 2.22 11.30
CA GLY A 11 -7.16 1.62 9.99
C GLY A 11 -6.15 2.09 8.96
N TRP A 12 -5.89 1.22 7.98
CA TRP A 12 -5.02 1.47 6.84
C TRP A 12 -5.83 1.25 5.57
N SER A 13 -5.83 2.23 4.66
CA SER A 13 -6.63 2.16 3.44
C SER A 13 -5.78 2.21 2.17
N TYR A 14 -6.24 1.48 1.16
CA TYR A 14 -5.70 1.42 -0.18
C TYR A 14 -6.85 1.59 -1.19
N GLU A 15 -6.55 2.19 -2.35
CA GLU A 15 -7.53 2.41 -3.42
C GLU A 15 -7.16 1.54 -4.63
N PRO A 16 -7.86 0.40 -4.84
CA PRO A 16 -7.58 -0.54 -5.93
C PRO A 16 -7.64 0.11 -7.31
N GLY A 17 -6.78 -0.35 -8.22
CA GLY A 17 -6.75 0.02 -9.63
C GLY A 17 -6.17 1.40 -9.93
N THR A 18 -5.82 2.18 -8.91
CA THR A 18 -5.28 3.54 -9.10
C THR A 18 -3.77 3.59 -9.22
N ASN A 19 -3.08 2.50 -8.88
CA ASN A 19 -1.63 2.46 -8.72
C ASN A 19 -1.12 3.64 -7.85
N SER A 20 -1.88 3.98 -6.80
CA SER A 20 -1.55 4.99 -5.81
C SER A 20 -1.80 4.47 -4.38
N LEU A 21 -1.21 5.13 -3.38
CA LEU A 21 -1.41 4.80 -1.97
C LEU A 21 -2.21 5.91 -1.28
N TRP A 22 -3.13 5.52 -0.41
CA TRP A 22 -3.84 6.45 0.47
C TRP A 22 -3.11 6.55 1.82
N ASP A 23 -2.97 5.42 2.51
CA ASP A 23 -2.21 5.25 3.74
C ASP A 23 -1.02 4.30 3.53
N PRO A 24 -0.03 4.28 4.45
CA PRO A 24 0.89 3.16 4.52
C PRO A 24 0.11 1.86 4.78
N LEU A 25 0.65 0.68 4.47
CA LEU A 25 -0.03 -0.60 4.79
C LEU A 25 0.75 -1.43 5.81
N GLY A 26 1.73 -0.82 6.49
CA GLY A 26 2.63 -1.45 7.44
C GLY A 26 3.93 -1.93 6.80
N VAL A 27 5.05 -1.70 7.48
CA VAL A 27 6.43 -2.08 7.03
C VAL A 27 7.20 -2.83 8.12
N PHE A 28 6.55 -3.10 9.25
CA PHE A 28 7.18 -3.67 10.44
C PHE A 28 7.57 -5.14 10.20
N HIS A 29 8.70 -5.54 10.77
CA HIS A 29 9.30 -6.87 10.57
C HIS A 29 9.65 -7.14 9.09
N SER A 30 10.85 -6.72 8.69
CA SER A 30 11.46 -7.04 7.39
C SER A 30 10.79 -6.45 6.16
N ASN A 31 10.26 -5.22 6.27
CA ASN A 31 9.58 -4.52 5.19
C ASN A 31 8.44 -5.36 4.59
N SER A 32 7.61 -5.94 5.46
CA SER A 32 6.52 -6.80 5.03
C SER A 32 5.21 -6.45 5.73
N CYS A 33 4.11 -6.97 5.17
CA CYS A 33 2.80 -6.95 5.77
C CYS A 33 2.09 -8.29 5.52
N THR A 34 1.29 -8.74 6.49
CA THR A 34 0.44 -9.92 6.35
C THR A 34 -0.99 -9.47 6.12
N PHE A 35 -1.58 -9.92 5.02
CA PHE A 35 -2.97 -9.70 4.66
C PHE A 35 -3.78 -10.94 4.96
N SER A 36 -4.98 -10.77 5.52
CA SER A 36 -5.99 -11.81 5.67
C SER A 36 -7.18 -11.49 4.77
N PHE A 37 -7.73 -12.50 4.10
CA PHE A 37 -8.82 -12.36 3.14
C PHE A 37 -10.12 -12.99 3.69
N MET A 38 -11.27 -12.58 3.13
CA MET A 38 -12.59 -13.02 3.61
C MET A 38 -12.88 -14.50 3.36
N ASP A 39 -12.15 -15.13 2.45
CA ASP A 39 -12.21 -16.57 2.17
C ASP A 39 -11.34 -17.41 3.14
N GLY A 40 -10.74 -16.77 4.15
CA GLY A 40 -9.90 -17.41 5.15
C GLY A 40 -8.43 -17.57 4.76
N HIS A 41 -8.03 -17.16 3.55
CA HIS A 41 -6.62 -17.16 3.17
C HIS A 41 -5.86 -16.03 3.88
N ALA A 42 -4.55 -16.20 4.00
CA ALA A 42 -3.64 -15.14 4.37
C ALA A 42 -2.42 -15.16 3.46
N ALA A 43 -1.90 -13.99 3.12
CA ALA A 43 -0.71 -13.84 2.31
C ALA A 43 0.24 -12.82 2.94
N VAL A 44 1.54 -13.14 2.91
CA VAL A 44 2.58 -12.21 3.32
C VAL A 44 3.12 -11.51 2.07
N LYS A 45 3.06 -10.18 2.07
CA LYS A 45 3.70 -9.35 1.04
C LYS A 45 4.92 -8.68 1.62
N LYS A 46 6.09 -9.04 1.08
CA LYS A 46 7.30 -8.24 1.24
C LYS A 46 7.29 -7.11 0.21
N TRP A 47 7.47 -5.88 0.68
CA TRP A 47 7.56 -4.70 -0.16
C TRP A 47 8.89 -4.70 -0.88
N THR A 48 8.85 -4.76 -2.21
CA THR A 48 10.04 -4.85 -3.05
C THR A 48 10.36 -3.53 -3.74
N ASP A 49 9.35 -2.67 -3.94
CA ASP A 49 9.55 -1.32 -4.45
C ASP A 49 10.05 -0.39 -3.33
N LYS A 50 11.22 0.20 -3.52
CA LYS A 50 11.81 1.15 -2.57
C LYS A 50 10.89 2.34 -2.29
N ARG A 51 10.09 2.76 -3.27
CA ARG A 51 9.14 3.87 -3.13
C ARG A 51 8.03 3.53 -2.14
N THR A 52 7.59 2.27 -2.10
CA THR A 52 6.66 1.77 -1.08
C THR A 52 7.26 1.90 0.32
N VAL A 53 8.48 1.41 0.50
CA VAL A 53 9.18 1.46 1.80
C VAL A 53 9.39 2.90 2.25
N ILE A 54 9.86 3.79 1.34
CA ILE A 54 10.04 5.21 1.65
C ILE A 54 8.71 5.85 2.03
N PHE A 55 7.64 5.60 1.28
CA PHE A 55 6.31 6.11 1.63
C PHE A 55 5.88 5.64 3.01
N PHE A 56 6.15 4.39 3.38
CA PHE A 56 5.72 3.80 4.65
C PHE A 56 6.56 4.26 5.84
N THR A 57 7.82 4.63 5.62
CA THR A 57 8.74 5.08 6.66
C THR A 57 8.78 6.60 6.82
N SER A 58 8.73 7.37 5.72
CA SER A 58 8.77 8.83 5.74
C SER A 58 7.96 9.44 4.60
N ARG A 59 6.82 10.03 4.96
CA ARG A 59 5.95 10.76 4.02
C ARG A 59 6.59 12.04 3.52
N SER A 60 7.39 12.70 4.36
CA SER A 60 8.10 13.91 4.00
C SER A 60 9.18 13.63 2.93
N GLN A 61 9.90 12.51 3.06
CA GLN A 61 10.85 12.05 2.05
C GLN A 61 10.14 11.64 0.76
N ALA A 62 9.04 10.90 0.83
CA ALA A 62 8.26 10.56 -0.35
C ALA A 62 7.83 11.82 -1.13
N ALA A 63 7.31 12.82 -0.42
CA ALA A 63 6.87 14.08 -1.01
C ALA A 63 8.03 14.85 -1.66
N SER A 64 9.22 14.90 -1.04
CA SER A 64 10.39 15.55 -1.64
C SER A 64 10.91 14.84 -2.90
N MET A 65 10.59 13.55 -3.05
CA MET A 65 10.88 12.75 -4.24
C MET A 65 9.76 12.79 -5.30
N GLY A 66 8.69 13.56 -5.06
CA GLY A 66 7.62 13.77 -6.04
C GLY A 66 6.53 12.70 -6.08
N PHE A 67 6.40 11.86 -5.05
CA PHE A 67 5.30 10.90 -4.93
C PHE A 67 4.64 10.97 -3.56
N GLY A 68 3.38 10.54 -3.46
CA GLY A 68 2.59 10.84 -2.28
C GLY A 68 1.19 10.25 -2.30
N LYS A 69 0.40 10.70 -1.32
CA LYS A 69 -0.97 10.24 -1.13
C LYS A 69 -1.78 10.53 -2.40
N LYS A 70 -2.54 9.56 -2.90
CA LYS A 70 -3.31 9.69 -4.16
C LYS A 70 -2.50 10.12 -5.37
N THR A 71 -1.18 9.92 -5.35
CA THR A 71 -0.33 10.20 -6.51
C THR A 71 -0.02 8.86 -7.19
N PRO A 72 -0.46 8.64 -8.44
CA PRO A 72 -0.12 7.43 -9.17
C PRO A 72 1.40 7.31 -9.32
N PHE A 73 1.94 6.12 -9.06
CA PHE A 73 3.35 5.86 -9.28
C PHE A 73 3.67 5.85 -10.78
N ASN A 74 4.77 6.51 -11.16
CA ASN A 74 5.31 6.45 -12.52
C ASN A 74 6.83 6.21 -12.44
N PRO A 75 7.36 5.07 -12.94
CA PRO A 75 6.64 3.93 -13.52
C PRO A 75 5.72 3.22 -12.51
N PRO A 76 4.81 2.33 -12.93
CA PRO A 76 3.93 1.59 -12.02
C PRO A 76 4.67 0.90 -10.88
N ASN A 77 4.02 0.78 -9.72
CA ASN A 77 4.60 0.17 -8.53
C ASN A 77 4.14 -1.28 -8.42
N GLU A 78 5.08 -2.22 -8.52
CA GLU A 78 4.83 -3.66 -8.50
C GLU A 78 4.15 -4.16 -7.20
N ASP A 79 4.37 -3.46 -6.09
CA ASP A 79 3.70 -3.79 -4.83
C ASP A 79 2.20 -3.53 -4.92
N LEU A 80 1.79 -2.49 -5.65
CA LEU A 80 0.39 -2.14 -5.84
C LEU A 80 -0.27 -3.04 -6.90
N VAL A 81 0.48 -3.45 -7.92
CA VAL A 81 0.02 -4.47 -8.87
C VAL A 81 -0.27 -5.79 -8.14
N TRP A 82 0.57 -6.16 -7.16
CA TRP A 82 0.31 -7.33 -6.33
C TRP A 82 -0.97 -7.17 -5.49
N LEU A 83 -1.18 -6.00 -4.88
CA LEU A 83 -2.40 -5.71 -4.12
C LEU A 83 -3.65 -5.81 -5.01
N ASP A 84 -3.61 -5.24 -6.20
CA ASP A 84 -4.70 -5.32 -7.18
C ASP A 84 -5.04 -6.75 -7.59
N ALA A 85 -4.03 -7.60 -7.76
CA ALA A 85 -4.22 -9.01 -8.11
C ALA A 85 -4.82 -9.85 -6.95
N HIS A 86 -4.62 -9.41 -5.70
CA HIS A 86 -5.14 -10.09 -4.50
C HIS A 86 -6.39 -9.40 -3.94
N TYR A 87 -6.85 -8.31 -4.56
CA TYR A 87 -8.09 -7.65 -4.20
C TYR A 87 -9.26 -8.30 -4.96
N PRO A 88 -10.17 -9.03 -4.27
CA PRO A 88 -11.22 -9.80 -4.92
C PRO A 88 -12.27 -8.96 -5.66
N GLY A 89 -12.28 -7.63 -5.47
CA GLY A 89 -13.23 -6.74 -6.17
C GLY A 89 -13.18 -6.83 -7.70
N ASN A 90 -12.03 -7.21 -8.28
CA ASN A 90 -11.89 -7.45 -9.72
C ASN A 90 -12.32 -8.86 -10.17
N GLN A 91 -12.54 -9.80 -9.24
CA GLN A 91 -12.94 -11.18 -9.53
C GLN A 91 -14.46 -11.41 -9.48
N HIS A 92 -15.23 -10.42 -9.01
CA HIS A 92 -16.69 -10.50 -8.87
C HIS A 92 -17.44 -9.57 -9.84
N VAL A 93 -16.92 -9.34 -11.04
CA VAL A 93 -17.75 -8.87 -12.15
C VAL A 93 -18.58 -10.06 -12.60
N ALA A 94 -19.87 -10.07 -12.25
CA ALA A 94 -20.82 -11.05 -12.79
C ALA A 94 -20.71 -11.02 -14.32
N GLN A 95 -20.38 -12.16 -14.92
CA GLN A 95 -20.46 -12.36 -16.37
C GLN A 95 -21.91 -12.38 -16.83
#